data_AF-A0AAP2DMS5-F1
#
_entry.id   AF-A0AAP2DMS5-F1
#
_cell.length_a   1.000
_cell.length_b   1.000
_cell.length_c   1.000
_cell.angle_alpha   90.00
_cell.angle_beta   90.00
_cell.angle_gamma   90.00
#
_symmetry.space_group_name_H-M   'P 1'
#
loop_
_entity.id
_entity.type
_entity.pdbx_description
1 polymer ?
#
loop_
_entity_poly.entity_id
_entity_poly.type
_entity_poly.pdbx_seq_one_letter_code
_entity_poly.pdbx_strand_id
1 'polypeptide(L)'
;MKNYINITCSLVLLLVSLTATAQELKCSVTINATQIQTSDRGIFKDMKNAIEQFMNGRKWSNDTYRTHEKIDCNFLVTITKMPAIGNFIASVQIQSARPVFNTNYSSLVFNFADRDWEFDYIESMPLEYNDNTFTNNLTSMLALYAYLIIGLDNDTFSELGGTPYYQRALTVVNNAQQSNRPGWQPIGSNRSRYWLVENLNNPQTADLRKALYSYHRLGLDTFDQTPDKSRETILKGLRDIKKIRDINPNSILVISFFDAKGKELANIFSSGNIQVRREAYDIITAIDPSNRSSYEKILQN
;
A
#
# COMPACT_ATOMS: atom_id res chain seq x y z
N MET A 1 31.29 -24.12 -46.48
CA MET A 1 31.50 -23.06 -45.47
C MET A 1 30.43 -21.96 -45.44
N LYS A 2 29.61 -21.75 -46.49
CA LYS A 2 28.52 -20.74 -46.45
C LYS A 2 27.26 -21.14 -45.67
N ASN A 3 27.00 -22.44 -45.47
CA ASN A 3 25.79 -22.91 -44.79
C ASN A 3 25.88 -22.91 -43.26
N TYR A 4 27.10 -22.88 -42.68
CA TYR A 4 27.27 -22.83 -41.22
C TYR A 4 27.06 -21.43 -40.64
N ILE A 5 27.25 -20.38 -41.44
CA ILE A 5 27.06 -18.97 -41.04
C ILE A 5 25.57 -18.63 -40.85
N ASN A 6 24.69 -19.19 -41.68
CA ASN A 6 23.25 -18.96 -41.57
C ASN A 6 22.63 -19.73 -40.39
N ILE A 7 23.22 -20.87 -40.01
CA ILE A 7 22.79 -21.66 -38.85
C ILE A 7 23.27 -21.02 -37.55
N THR A 8 24.48 -20.45 -37.50
CA THR A 8 24.94 -19.70 -36.32
C THR A 8 24.20 -18.37 -36.13
N CYS A 9 23.83 -17.65 -37.20
CA CYS A 9 22.97 -16.46 -37.08
C CYS A 9 21.54 -16.79 -36.57
N SER A 10 20.97 -17.93 -36.96
CA SER A 10 19.64 -18.34 -36.48
C SER A 10 19.65 -18.84 -35.03
N LEU A 11 20.78 -19.40 -34.56
CA LEU A 11 20.93 -19.83 -33.17
C LEU A 11 21.21 -18.66 -32.21
N VAL A 12 21.84 -17.58 -32.69
CA VAL A 12 22.07 -16.34 -31.91
C VAL A 12 20.78 -15.52 -31.77
N LEU A 13 19.84 -15.61 -32.73
CA LEU A 13 18.54 -14.92 -32.65
C LEU A 13 17.58 -15.55 -31.63
N LEU A 14 17.80 -16.81 -31.22
CA LEU A 14 16.98 -17.49 -30.21
C LEU A 14 17.41 -17.19 -28.76
N LEU A 15 18.51 -16.45 -28.58
CA LEU A 15 19.07 -16.03 -27.29
C LEU A 15 18.74 -14.58 -26.93
N VAL A 16 17.88 -13.91 -27.69
CA VAL A 16 17.18 -12.71 -27.21
C VAL A 16 16.14 -13.20 -26.21
N SER A 17 16.62 -13.46 -25.00
CA SER A 17 15.82 -13.63 -23.80
C SER A 17 14.74 -12.56 -23.81
N LEU A 18 13.50 -13.03 -23.97
CA LEU A 18 12.31 -12.31 -23.56
C LEU A 18 12.51 -11.97 -22.09
N THR A 19 13.07 -10.78 -21.82
CA THR A 19 12.93 -10.14 -20.52
C THR A 19 11.45 -9.80 -20.42
N ALA A 20 10.65 -10.79 -19.99
CA ALA A 20 9.31 -10.55 -19.52
C ALA A 20 9.46 -9.54 -18.39
N THR A 21 8.99 -8.32 -18.64
CA THR A 21 8.86 -7.30 -17.62
C THR A 21 7.75 -7.77 -16.69
N ALA A 22 8.11 -8.53 -15.66
CA ALA A 22 7.22 -8.76 -14.55
C ALA A 22 7.17 -7.47 -13.74
N GLN A 23 6.11 -6.69 -13.92
CA GLN A 23 5.82 -5.59 -13.00
C GLN A 23 5.00 -6.12 -11.85
N GLU A 24 5.37 -5.66 -10.65
CA GLU A 24 4.92 -6.18 -9.36
C GLU A 24 3.47 -5.76 -9.06
N LEU A 25 3.06 -4.61 -9.61
CA LEU A 25 1.78 -3.99 -9.32
C LEU A 25 0.75 -4.22 -10.44
N LYS A 26 -0.50 -4.33 -10.00
CA LYS A 26 -1.71 -4.19 -10.81
C LYS A 26 -2.54 -3.05 -10.23
N CYS A 27 -2.10 -1.84 -10.53
CA CYS A 27 -2.69 -0.59 -10.08
C CYS A 27 -3.81 -0.13 -11.02
N SER A 28 -4.98 0.13 -10.46
CA SER A 28 -6.08 0.84 -11.12
C SER A 28 -6.15 2.27 -10.60
N VAL A 29 -6.34 3.25 -11.48
CA VAL A 29 -6.45 4.66 -11.10
C VAL A 29 -7.82 5.19 -11.48
N THR A 30 -8.46 5.90 -10.56
CA THR A 30 -9.70 6.64 -10.81
C THR A 30 -9.47 8.10 -10.47
N ILE A 31 -9.74 8.99 -11.42
CA ILE A 31 -9.63 10.44 -11.21
C ILE A 31 -11.03 11.03 -11.13
N ASN A 32 -11.38 11.54 -9.94
CA ASN A 32 -12.57 12.35 -9.72
C ASN A 32 -12.18 13.82 -9.72
N ALA A 33 -12.54 14.53 -10.80
CA ALA A 33 -12.35 15.97 -10.93
C ALA A 33 -13.68 16.71 -11.10
N THR A 34 -14.79 16.18 -10.58
CA THR A 34 -16.14 16.77 -10.74
C THR A 34 -16.23 18.22 -10.25
N GLN A 35 -15.43 18.59 -9.25
CA GLN A 35 -15.38 19.93 -8.68
C GLN A 35 -14.56 20.93 -9.50
N ILE A 36 -13.79 20.47 -10.49
CA ILE A 36 -12.89 21.32 -11.28
C ILE A 36 -13.60 21.87 -12.51
N GLN A 37 -13.81 23.18 -12.50
CA GLN A 37 -14.36 23.93 -13.62
C GLN A 37 -13.24 24.22 -14.63
N THR A 38 -13.11 23.36 -15.63
CA THR A 38 -12.18 23.52 -16.76
C THR A 38 -12.86 23.07 -18.05
N SER A 39 -12.56 23.73 -19.17
CA SER A 39 -13.01 23.32 -20.50
C SER A 39 -12.27 22.08 -20.99
N ASP A 40 -11.00 21.92 -20.60
CA ASP A 40 -10.20 20.77 -20.95
C ASP A 40 -10.37 19.66 -19.91
N ARG A 41 -11.26 18.71 -20.21
CA ARG A 41 -11.47 17.50 -19.41
C ARG A 41 -10.60 16.33 -19.90
N GLY A 42 -9.91 16.48 -21.04
CA GLY A 42 -9.03 15.47 -21.61
C GLY A 42 -7.87 15.12 -20.67
N ILE A 43 -7.34 16.15 -20.01
CA ILE A 43 -6.22 16.06 -19.08
C ILE A 43 -6.41 15.04 -17.97
N PHE A 44 -7.64 14.85 -17.47
CA PHE A 44 -7.89 13.86 -16.42
C PHE A 44 -7.89 12.43 -16.94
N LYS A 45 -8.27 12.21 -18.20
CA LYS A 45 -8.16 10.90 -18.83
C LYS A 45 -6.71 10.57 -19.13
N ASP A 46 -5.96 11.53 -19.64
CA ASP A 46 -4.52 11.40 -19.89
C ASP A 46 -3.75 11.12 -18.58
N MET A 47 -3.98 11.95 -17.55
CA MET A 47 -3.39 11.79 -16.22
C MET A 47 -3.67 10.40 -15.63
N LYS A 48 -4.90 9.90 -15.75
CA LYS A 48 -5.24 8.54 -15.30
C LYS A 48 -4.34 7.51 -15.99
N ASN A 49 -4.28 7.53 -17.32
CA ASN A 49 -3.52 6.57 -18.11
C ASN A 49 -2.01 6.66 -17.82
N ALA A 50 -1.48 7.88 -17.69
CA ALA A 50 -0.08 8.12 -17.38
C ALA A 50 0.30 7.57 -15.99
N ILE A 51 -0.53 7.79 -14.98
CA ILE A 51 -0.31 7.23 -13.63
C ILE A 51 -0.39 5.70 -13.66
N GLU A 52 -1.39 5.11 -14.32
CA GLU A 52 -1.51 3.64 -14.46
C GLU A 52 -0.27 3.06 -15.16
N GLN A 53 0.18 3.68 -16.25
CA GLN A 53 1.36 3.25 -16.99
C GLN A 53 2.63 3.39 -16.15
N PHE A 54 2.78 4.46 -15.37
CA PHE A 54 3.92 4.66 -14.48
C PHE A 54 3.97 3.58 -13.39
N MET A 55 2.83 3.33 -12.73
CA MET A 55 2.74 2.36 -11.62
C MET A 55 2.94 0.92 -12.11
N ASN A 56 2.32 0.57 -13.26
CA ASN A 56 2.30 -0.81 -13.77
C ASN A 56 3.38 -1.12 -14.79
N GLY A 57 4.06 -0.10 -15.34
CA GLY A 57 5.06 -0.26 -16.40
C GLY A 57 6.50 -0.22 -15.88
N ARG A 58 6.74 0.40 -14.71
CA ARG A 58 8.05 0.45 -14.06
C ARG A 58 8.31 -0.81 -13.24
N LYS A 59 9.58 -1.21 -13.18
CA LYS A 59 10.07 -2.26 -12.28
C LYS A 59 10.46 -1.65 -10.93
N TRP A 60 9.80 -2.11 -9.86
CA TRP A 60 9.96 -1.56 -8.50
C TRP A 60 10.82 -2.43 -7.58
N SER A 61 11.05 -3.69 -7.93
CA SER A 61 11.93 -4.62 -7.22
C SER A 61 12.84 -5.36 -8.19
N ASN A 62 13.67 -6.28 -7.68
CA ASN A 62 14.41 -7.21 -8.53
C ASN A 62 13.67 -8.54 -8.74
N ASP A 63 12.56 -8.73 -8.04
CA ASP A 63 11.80 -9.98 -8.03
C ASP A 63 11.00 -10.13 -9.33
N THR A 64 10.59 -11.36 -9.62
CA THR A 64 9.81 -11.69 -10.82
C THR A 64 8.44 -12.17 -10.40
N TYR A 65 7.41 -11.41 -10.77
CA TYR A 65 6.00 -11.68 -10.47
C TYR A 65 5.28 -12.33 -11.65
N ARG A 66 4.53 -13.40 -11.39
CA ARG A 66 3.54 -13.92 -12.34
C ARG A 66 2.31 -13.02 -12.37
N THR A 67 1.51 -13.10 -13.44
CA THR A 67 0.29 -12.28 -13.59
C THR A 67 -0.68 -12.40 -12.41
N HIS A 68 -0.78 -13.58 -11.79
CA HIS A 68 -1.64 -13.82 -10.62
C HIS A 68 -0.98 -13.49 -9.28
N GLU A 69 0.33 -13.22 -9.27
CA GLU A 69 1.08 -12.79 -8.08
C GLU A 69 1.15 -11.26 -7.98
N LYS A 70 0.77 -10.53 -9.05
CA LYS A 70 0.76 -9.07 -9.05
C LYS A 70 -0.14 -8.54 -7.94
N ILE A 71 0.33 -7.52 -7.23
CA ILE A 71 -0.36 -6.92 -6.10
C ILE A 71 -1.48 -6.02 -6.64
N ASP A 72 -2.72 -6.35 -6.30
CA ASP A 72 -3.88 -5.54 -6.64
C ASP A 72 -3.89 -4.26 -5.79
N CYS A 73 -3.86 -3.10 -6.46
CA CYS A 73 -3.96 -1.81 -5.78
C CYS A 73 -4.81 -0.81 -6.55
N ASN A 74 -5.37 0.16 -5.82
CA ASN A 74 -6.27 1.17 -6.38
C ASN A 74 -5.97 2.56 -5.81
N PHE A 75 -5.94 3.55 -6.70
CA PHE A 75 -5.71 4.95 -6.39
C PHE A 75 -6.96 5.72 -6.81
N LEU A 76 -7.74 6.18 -5.83
CA LEU A 76 -8.83 7.12 -6.07
C LEU A 76 -8.33 8.54 -5.82
N VAL A 77 -7.99 9.23 -6.90
CA VAL A 77 -7.50 10.61 -6.89
C VAL A 77 -8.68 11.56 -7.03
N THR A 78 -8.94 12.35 -5.99
CA THR A 78 -9.97 13.40 -6.01
C THR A 78 -9.30 14.76 -6.15
N ILE A 79 -9.39 15.35 -7.34
CA ILE A 79 -8.85 16.69 -7.61
C ILE A 79 -9.78 17.71 -6.98
N THR A 80 -9.24 18.49 -6.04
CA THR A 80 -9.99 19.47 -5.26
C THR A 80 -9.81 20.88 -5.80
N LYS A 81 -8.62 21.22 -6.29
CA LYS A 81 -8.31 22.55 -6.86
C LYS A 81 -7.34 22.44 -8.03
N MET A 82 -7.42 23.43 -8.91
CA MET A 82 -6.48 23.67 -10.00
C MET A 82 -6.03 25.14 -9.93
N PRO A 83 -5.01 25.46 -9.11
CA PRO A 83 -4.62 26.86 -8.88
C PRO A 83 -4.09 27.57 -10.13
N ALA A 84 -3.47 26.81 -11.04
CA ALA A 84 -2.97 27.27 -12.32
C ALA A 84 -3.06 26.12 -13.34
N ILE A 85 -2.90 26.44 -14.62
CA ILE A 85 -2.87 25.43 -15.68
C ILE A 85 -1.71 24.46 -15.41
N GLY A 86 -2.02 23.16 -15.38
CA GLY A 86 -1.06 22.11 -15.08
C GLY A 86 -0.71 21.95 -13.59
N ASN A 87 -1.35 22.69 -12.68
CA ASN A 87 -1.11 22.60 -11.24
C ASN A 87 -2.37 22.07 -10.54
N PHE A 88 -2.20 21.04 -9.70
CA PHE A 88 -3.31 20.33 -9.09
C PHE A 88 -3.10 20.16 -7.59
N ILE A 89 -4.19 20.30 -6.84
CA ILE A 89 -4.29 19.93 -5.43
C ILE A 89 -5.35 18.84 -5.32
N ALA A 90 -4.99 17.73 -4.69
CA ALA A 90 -5.82 16.54 -4.62
C ALA A 90 -5.77 15.89 -3.23
N SER A 91 -6.76 15.04 -2.98
CA SER A 91 -6.68 14.00 -1.96
C SER A 91 -6.75 12.64 -2.65
N VAL A 92 -6.00 11.67 -2.15
CA VAL A 92 -5.91 10.33 -2.73
C VAL A 92 -6.22 9.29 -1.68
N GLN A 93 -7.12 8.37 -2.01
CA GLN A 93 -7.29 7.13 -1.26
C GLN A 93 -6.46 6.04 -1.95
N ILE A 94 -5.47 5.52 -1.25
CA ILE A 94 -4.61 4.43 -1.71
C ILE A 94 -5.03 3.14 -1.00
N GLN A 95 -5.28 2.10 -1.79
CA GLN A 95 -5.64 0.78 -1.28
C GLN A 95 -4.80 -0.30 -1.93
N SER A 96 -4.42 -1.31 -1.15
CA SER A 96 -3.91 -2.58 -1.68
C SER A 96 -4.58 -3.76 -0.99
N ALA A 97 -4.70 -4.86 -1.72
CA ALA A 97 -5.32 -6.07 -1.23
C ALA A 97 -4.54 -7.29 -1.68
N ARG A 98 -4.65 -8.36 -0.91
CA ARG A 98 -4.14 -9.68 -1.29
C ARG A 98 -5.24 -10.75 -1.19
N PRO A 99 -5.22 -11.75 -2.08
CA PRO A 99 -6.08 -12.91 -1.92
C PRO A 99 -5.70 -13.71 -0.65
N VAL A 100 -6.70 -14.30 -0.01
CA VAL A 100 -6.50 -15.29 1.06
C VAL A 100 -6.41 -16.68 0.44
N PHE A 101 -5.40 -17.44 0.87
CA PHE A 101 -5.07 -18.74 0.27
C PHE A 101 -6.29 -19.67 0.20
N ASN A 102 -6.48 -20.33 -0.95
CA ASN A 102 -7.56 -21.28 -1.19
C ASN A 102 -8.98 -20.73 -1.03
N THR A 103 -9.17 -19.41 -1.15
CA THR A 103 -10.49 -18.77 -1.09
C THR A 103 -10.68 -17.74 -2.20
N ASN A 104 -11.93 -17.33 -2.44
CA ASN A 104 -12.25 -16.17 -3.27
C ASN A 104 -12.22 -14.85 -2.49
N TYR A 105 -11.76 -14.88 -1.23
CA TYR A 105 -11.75 -13.71 -0.37
C TYR A 105 -10.47 -12.90 -0.58
N SER A 106 -10.63 -11.58 -0.70
CA SER A 106 -9.52 -10.63 -0.81
C SER A 106 -9.50 -9.73 0.41
N SER A 107 -8.35 -9.70 1.08
CA SER A 107 -8.13 -8.99 2.33
C SER A 107 -7.40 -7.68 2.04
N LEU A 108 -7.96 -6.55 2.48
CA LEU A 108 -7.29 -5.25 2.39
C LEU A 108 -6.05 -5.25 3.29
N VAL A 109 -4.89 -4.97 2.72
CA VAL A 109 -3.62 -4.87 3.45
C VAL A 109 -3.34 -3.42 3.83
N PHE A 110 -3.57 -2.50 2.89
CA PHE A 110 -3.30 -1.09 3.05
C PHE A 110 -4.53 -0.26 2.68
N ASN A 111 -4.84 0.75 3.50
CA ASN A 111 -5.91 1.70 3.25
C ASN A 111 -5.50 3.06 3.82
N PHE A 112 -5.03 3.96 2.97
CA PHE A 112 -4.50 5.26 3.41
C PHE A 112 -5.09 6.42 2.63
N ALA A 113 -5.56 7.42 3.38
CA ALA A 113 -6.06 8.68 2.85
C ALA A 113 -4.97 9.74 2.95
N ASP A 114 -4.36 10.08 1.82
CA ASP A 114 -3.40 11.17 1.71
C ASP A 114 -4.12 12.44 1.24
N ARG A 115 -4.08 13.50 2.03
CA ARG A 115 -4.78 14.77 1.75
C ARG A 115 -3.87 15.86 1.20
N ASP A 116 -2.57 15.58 1.14
CA ASP A 116 -1.53 16.57 0.88
C ASP A 116 -0.87 16.30 -0.48
N TRP A 117 -1.68 16.02 -1.52
CA TRP A 117 -1.19 15.91 -2.89
C TRP A 117 -1.22 17.27 -3.55
N GLU A 118 -0.03 17.82 -3.78
CA GLU A 118 0.18 18.99 -4.62
C GLU A 118 1.15 18.64 -5.72
N PHE A 119 0.75 18.75 -6.98
CA PHE A 119 1.59 18.31 -8.07
C PHE A 119 1.34 19.04 -9.38
N ASP A 120 2.36 18.95 -10.23
CA ASP A 120 2.37 19.48 -11.58
C ASP A 120 2.16 18.33 -12.57
N TYR A 121 1.29 18.53 -13.56
CA TYR A 121 1.04 17.57 -14.63
C TYR A 121 0.82 18.28 -15.96
N ILE A 122 1.51 17.79 -17.00
CA ILE A 122 1.43 18.29 -18.37
C ILE A 122 1.04 17.11 -19.25
N GLU A 123 0.00 17.28 -20.06
CA GLU A 123 -0.48 16.23 -20.95
C GLU A 123 0.61 15.72 -21.89
N SER A 124 0.60 14.42 -22.17
CA SER A 124 1.55 13.74 -23.06
C SER A 124 3.03 13.84 -22.64
N MET A 125 3.35 14.48 -21.50
CA MET A 125 4.70 14.49 -20.96
C MET A 125 4.95 13.20 -20.18
N PRO A 126 6.06 12.48 -20.44
CA PRO A 126 6.34 11.23 -19.72
C PRO A 126 6.61 11.50 -18.24
N LEU A 127 6.11 10.60 -17.39
CA LEU A 127 6.38 10.62 -15.96
C LEU A 127 7.76 10.01 -15.67
N GLU A 128 8.76 10.87 -15.45
CA GLU A 128 10.13 10.46 -15.13
C GLU A 128 10.38 10.43 -13.61
N TYR A 129 11.10 9.39 -13.16
CA TYR A 129 11.46 9.19 -11.76
C TYR A 129 12.88 8.66 -11.62
N ASN A 130 13.61 9.27 -10.69
CA ASN A 130 14.95 8.88 -10.28
C ASN A 130 14.93 8.48 -8.80
N ASP A 131 15.47 7.31 -8.48
CA ASP A 131 15.50 6.78 -7.12
C ASP A 131 16.36 7.61 -6.15
N ASN A 132 17.38 8.30 -6.67
CA ASN A 132 18.39 8.99 -5.86
C ASN A 132 18.21 10.50 -5.81
N THR A 133 17.30 11.06 -6.62
CA THR A 133 17.11 12.52 -6.69
C THR A 133 15.64 12.88 -6.75
N PHE A 134 15.28 13.98 -6.09
CA PHE A 134 13.95 14.55 -6.22
C PHE A 134 13.84 15.32 -7.53
N THR A 135 12.98 14.86 -8.43
CA THR A 135 12.75 15.51 -9.74
C THR A 135 11.35 16.12 -9.82
N ASN A 136 10.32 15.33 -9.53
CA ASN A 136 8.93 15.75 -9.61
C ASN A 136 8.14 15.18 -8.41
N ASN A 137 7.24 15.98 -7.85
CA ASN A 137 6.48 15.58 -6.67
C ASN A 137 5.48 14.45 -6.96
N LEU A 138 4.78 14.48 -8.11
CA LEU A 138 3.86 13.42 -8.52
C LEU A 138 4.59 12.07 -8.58
N THR A 139 5.71 12.02 -9.31
CA THR A 139 6.42 10.76 -9.51
C THR A 139 7.08 10.26 -8.22
N SER A 140 7.51 11.17 -7.34
CA SER A 140 8.00 10.83 -5.99
C SER A 140 6.88 10.27 -5.09
N MET A 141 5.68 10.86 -5.09
CA MET A 141 4.53 10.33 -4.34
C MET A 141 4.12 8.95 -4.86
N LEU A 142 4.06 8.77 -6.18
CA LEU A 142 3.73 7.48 -6.80
C LEU A 142 4.76 6.40 -6.46
N ALA A 143 6.06 6.72 -6.57
CA ALA A 143 7.15 5.82 -6.22
C ALA A 143 7.13 5.43 -4.73
N LEU A 144 6.85 6.40 -3.85
CA LEU A 144 6.69 6.13 -2.43
C LEU A 144 5.61 5.06 -2.20
N TYR A 145 4.42 5.26 -2.77
CA TYR A 145 3.31 4.33 -2.56
C TYR A 145 3.56 2.97 -3.22
N ALA A 146 4.28 2.91 -4.34
CA ALA A 146 4.73 1.64 -4.91
C ALA A 146 5.57 0.85 -3.90
N TYR A 147 6.59 1.48 -3.29
CA TYR A 147 7.43 0.83 -2.27
C TYR A 147 6.67 0.46 -1.01
N LEU A 148 5.75 1.31 -0.55
CA LEU A 148 4.92 0.99 0.61
C LEU A 148 4.02 -0.22 0.37
N ILE A 149 3.36 -0.27 -0.80
CA ILE A 149 2.46 -1.38 -1.16
C ILE A 149 3.24 -2.69 -1.26
N ILE A 150 4.39 -2.69 -1.93
CA ILE A 150 5.24 -3.90 -2.06
C ILE A 150 5.81 -4.32 -0.70
N GLY A 151 6.26 -3.36 0.11
CA GLY A 151 6.77 -3.64 1.45
C GLY A 151 5.71 -4.28 2.35
N LEU A 152 4.49 -3.72 2.35
CA LEU A 152 3.39 -4.24 3.16
C LEU A 152 2.95 -5.62 2.69
N ASP A 153 2.87 -5.85 1.38
CA ASP A 153 2.55 -7.15 0.81
C ASP A 153 3.58 -8.21 1.26
N ASN A 154 4.88 -7.90 1.16
CA ASN A 154 5.94 -8.82 1.58
C ASN A 154 5.94 -9.09 3.09
N ASP A 155 5.62 -8.10 3.93
CA ASP A 155 5.41 -8.32 5.37
C ASP A 155 4.23 -9.26 5.66
N THR A 156 3.28 -9.44 4.73
CA THR A 156 2.19 -10.42 4.90
C THR A 156 2.60 -11.85 4.56
N PHE A 157 3.70 -12.06 3.83
CA PHE A 157 4.21 -13.38 3.42
C PHE A 157 5.43 -13.85 4.22
N SER A 158 6.21 -12.92 4.77
CA SER A 158 7.36 -13.20 5.63
C SER A 158 7.49 -12.15 6.72
N GLU A 159 7.93 -12.55 7.91
CA GLU A 159 8.25 -11.60 8.97
C GLU A 159 9.29 -10.59 8.49
N LEU A 160 8.94 -9.31 8.58
CA LEU A 160 9.78 -8.16 8.19
C LEU A 160 10.29 -8.20 6.72
N GLY A 161 9.62 -8.95 5.84
CA GLY A 161 9.99 -9.09 4.44
C GLY A 161 9.98 -7.77 3.65
N GLY A 162 9.22 -6.77 4.09
CA GLY A 162 9.11 -5.46 3.47
C GLY A 162 10.30 -4.52 3.67
N THR A 163 11.26 -4.88 4.52
CA THR A 163 12.36 -3.98 4.96
C THR A 163 13.11 -3.30 3.80
N PRO A 164 13.52 -4.01 2.73
CA PRO A 164 14.23 -3.37 1.61
C PRO A 164 13.39 -2.27 0.95
N TYR A 165 12.08 -2.43 0.89
CA TYR A 165 11.16 -1.48 0.25
C TYR A 165 10.89 -0.27 1.14
N TYR A 166 10.77 -0.45 2.44
CA TYR A 166 10.65 0.68 3.36
C TYR A 166 11.92 1.53 3.43
N GLN A 167 13.09 0.93 3.22
CA GLN A 167 14.34 1.67 3.05
C GLN A 167 14.33 2.51 1.77
N ARG A 168 13.83 1.97 0.65
CA ARG A 168 13.65 2.76 -0.59
C ARG A 168 12.63 3.87 -0.40
N ALA A 169 11.51 3.59 0.27
CA ALA A 169 10.52 4.61 0.63
C ALA A 169 11.13 5.73 1.49
N LEU A 170 11.99 5.38 2.44
CA LEU A 170 12.73 6.35 3.25
C LEU A 170 13.67 7.22 2.40
N THR A 171 14.36 6.63 1.42
CA THR A 171 15.14 7.41 0.44
C THR A 171 14.28 8.41 -0.32
N VAL A 172 13.08 8.02 -0.76
CA VAL A 172 12.14 8.95 -1.42
C VAL A 172 11.79 10.13 -0.51
N VAL A 173 11.43 9.85 0.75
CA VAL A 173 11.12 10.90 1.74
C VAL A 173 12.31 11.84 1.93
N ASN A 174 13.51 11.29 2.14
CA ASN A 174 14.72 12.07 2.38
C ASN A 174 15.05 12.98 1.18
N ASN A 175 14.90 12.49 -0.04
CA ASN A 175 15.12 13.28 -1.24
C ASN A 175 14.07 14.40 -1.39
N ALA A 176 12.81 14.12 -1.03
CA ALA A 176 11.70 15.05 -1.19
C ALA A 176 11.62 16.12 -0.09
N GLN A 177 12.32 15.97 1.04
CA GLN A 177 12.30 16.93 2.14
C GLN A 177 12.65 18.36 1.70
N GLN A 178 13.60 18.54 0.77
CA GLN A 178 14.02 19.87 0.29
C GLN A 178 13.00 20.55 -0.63
N SER A 179 11.95 19.84 -1.07
CA SER A 179 10.95 20.37 -2.01
C SER A 179 10.02 21.43 -1.40
N ASN A 180 9.99 21.56 -0.07
CA ASN A 180 9.01 22.34 0.69
C ASN A 180 7.54 22.02 0.37
N ARG A 181 7.26 20.86 -0.27
CA ARG A 181 5.90 20.36 -0.47
C ARG A 181 5.40 19.68 0.83
N PRO A 182 4.09 19.73 1.11
CA PRO A 182 3.54 19.16 2.33
C PRO A 182 3.77 17.63 2.40
N GLY A 183 3.63 17.05 3.59
CA GLY A 183 3.67 15.60 3.81
C GLY A 183 5.06 14.94 3.84
N TRP A 184 6.13 15.62 3.41
CA TRP A 184 7.50 15.08 3.39
C TRP A 184 8.34 15.37 4.64
N GLN A 185 7.86 16.25 5.51
CA GLN A 185 8.56 16.73 6.69
C GLN A 185 7.96 16.15 7.99
N PRO A 186 8.74 16.05 9.07
CA PRO A 186 8.23 15.66 10.39
C PRO A 186 7.28 16.69 10.99
N ILE A 187 7.46 17.97 10.63
CA ILE A 187 6.65 19.07 11.11
C ILE A 187 5.31 19.09 10.38
N GLY A 188 4.22 19.26 11.13
CA GLY A 188 2.86 19.36 10.59
C GLY A 188 1.96 18.23 11.10
N SER A 189 1.20 17.63 10.18
CA SER A 189 0.29 16.53 10.51
C SER A 189 1.05 15.23 10.79
N ASN A 190 0.70 14.53 11.87
CA ASN A 190 1.16 13.16 12.13
C ASN A 190 0.57 12.14 11.13
N ARG A 191 -0.51 12.49 10.44
CA ARG A 191 -1.07 11.72 9.33
C ARG A 191 -0.42 12.19 8.03
N SER A 192 0.83 11.79 7.81
CA SER A 192 1.63 12.20 6.66
C SER A 192 2.46 11.06 6.08
N ARG A 193 2.96 11.27 4.85
CA ARG A 193 3.89 10.34 4.17
C ARG A 193 5.16 10.13 4.99
N TYR A 194 5.72 11.19 5.55
CA TYR A 194 6.89 11.13 6.44
C TYR A 194 6.66 10.17 7.60
N TRP A 195 5.60 10.38 8.40
CA TRP A 195 5.37 9.61 9.60
C TRP A 195 4.99 8.15 9.32
N LEU A 196 4.32 7.89 8.19
CA LEU A 196 4.03 6.52 7.77
C LEU A 196 5.32 5.74 7.50
N VAL A 197 6.25 6.35 6.77
CA VAL A 197 7.54 5.73 6.41
C VAL A 197 8.47 5.61 7.60
N GLU A 198 8.52 6.65 8.45
CA GLU A 198 9.29 6.61 9.70
C GLU A 198 8.81 5.48 10.58
N ASN A 199 7.49 5.37 10.83
CA ASN A 199 6.93 4.33 11.67
C ASN A 199 7.31 2.94 11.12
N LEU A 200 7.17 2.69 9.81
CA LEU A 200 7.50 1.38 9.20
C LEU A 200 8.98 0.96 9.33
N ASN A 201 9.89 1.94 9.47
CA ASN A 201 11.31 1.71 9.71
C ASN A 201 11.69 1.72 11.20
N ASN A 202 10.78 2.16 12.09
CA ASN A 202 11.06 2.32 13.51
C ASN A 202 10.96 0.98 14.26
N PRO A 203 12.04 0.53 14.94
CA PRO A 203 12.03 -0.71 15.72
C PRO A 203 10.94 -0.79 16.79
N GLN A 204 10.49 0.35 17.36
CA GLN A 204 9.44 0.40 18.37
C GLN A 204 8.06 0.00 17.80
N THR A 205 7.87 0.04 16.48
CA THR A 205 6.62 -0.37 15.83
C THR A 205 6.76 -1.66 15.02
N ALA A 206 7.94 -2.31 15.05
CA ALA A 206 8.22 -3.52 14.28
C ALA A 206 7.26 -4.67 14.57
N ASP A 207 6.68 -4.73 15.77
CA ASP A 207 5.72 -5.77 16.14
C ASP A 207 4.40 -5.66 15.34
N LEU A 208 4.02 -4.48 14.84
CA LEU A 208 2.89 -4.37 13.91
C LEU A 208 3.20 -5.06 12.58
N ARG A 209 4.44 -4.92 12.09
CA ARG A 209 4.88 -5.59 10.86
C ARG A 209 4.91 -7.11 11.01
N LYS A 210 5.37 -7.62 12.17
CA LYS A 210 5.27 -9.07 12.49
C LYS A 210 3.82 -9.52 12.64
N ALA A 211 2.96 -8.65 13.17
CA ALA A 211 1.53 -8.92 13.27
C ALA A 211 0.89 -9.04 11.88
N LEU A 212 1.34 -8.29 10.85
CA LEU A 212 0.86 -8.48 9.46
C LEU A 212 1.12 -9.91 8.97
N TYR A 213 2.33 -10.43 9.14
CA TYR A 213 2.66 -11.81 8.80
C TYR A 213 1.77 -12.81 9.54
N SER A 214 1.69 -12.68 10.87
CA SER A 214 0.89 -13.60 11.70
C SER A 214 -0.60 -13.53 11.37
N TYR A 215 -1.12 -12.32 11.12
CA TYR A 215 -2.51 -12.09 10.77
C TYR A 215 -2.88 -12.77 9.47
N HIS A 216 -2.08 -12.55 8.42
CA HIS A 216 -2.40 -13.03 7.10
C HIS A 216 -1.96 -14.48 6.88
N ARG A 217 -0.68 -14.78 7.06
CA ARG A 217 -0.12 -16.09 6.69
C ARG A 217 -0.46 -17.18 7.69
N LEU A 218 -0.50 -16.86 8.98
CA LEU A 218 -0.77 -17.83 10.05
C LEU A 218 -2.21 -17.79 10.58
N GLY A 219 -2.95 -16.72 10.26
CA GLY A 219 -4.34 -16.53 10.65
C GLY A 219 -5.30 -16.76 9.49
N LEU A 220 -5.31 -15.85 8.51
CA LEU A 220 -6.27 -15.88 7.40
C LEU A 220 -6.07 -17.08 6.46
N ASP A 221 -4.83 -17.38 6.05
CA ASP A 221 -4.53 -18.46 5.10
C ASP A 221 -4.81 -19.87 5.65
N THR A 222 -5.02 -19.99 6.96
CA THR A 222 -5.34 -21.25 7.66
C THR A 222 -6.75 -21.24 8.27
N PHE A 223 -7.51 -20.17 8.04
CA PHE A 223 -8.78 -19.92 8.74
C PHE A 223 -9.87 -20.94 8.38
N ASP A 224 -9.85 -21.45 7.14
CA ASP A 224 -10.76 -22.48 6.65
C ASP A 224 -10.58 -23.81 7.41
N GLN A 225 -9.35 -24.14 7.77
CA GLN A 225 -8.96 -25.38 8.44
C GLN A 225 -9.03 -25.27 9.96
N THR A 226 -8.55 -24.15 10.53
CA THR A 226 -8.36 -23.98 11.98
C THR A 226 -8.88 -22.64 12.50
N PRO A 227 -10.19 -22.35 12.39
CA PRO A 227 -10.75 -21.02 12.64
C PRO A 227 -10.50 -20.51 14.07
N ASP A 228 -10.61 -21.37 15.09
CA ASP A 228 -10.36 -20.94 16.49
C ASP A 228 -8.88 -20.67 16.75
N LYS A 229 -7.98 -21.48 16.16
CA LYS A 229 -6.54 -21.21 16.25
C LYS A 229 -6.15 -19.92 15.54
N SER A 230 -6.73 -19.66 14.37
CA SER A 230 -6.51 -18.43 13.63
C SER A 230 -6.96 -17.19 14.41
N ARG A 231 -8.10 -17.27 15.12
CA ARG A 231 -8.56 -16.19 16.02
C ARG A 231 -7.56 -15.92 17.15
N GLU A 232 -7.03 -16.96 17.78
CA GLU A 232 -6.00 -16.81 18.82
C GLU A 232 -4.71 -16.16 18.27
N THR A 233 -4.27 -16.57 17.09
CA THR A 233 -3.09 -16.00 16.41
C THR A 233 -3.28 -14.52 16.12
N ILE A 234 -4.45 -14.14 15.58
CA ILE A 234 -4.80 -12.75 15.30
C ILE A 234 -4.90 -11.93 16.60
N LEU A 235 -5.53 -12.49 17.64
CA LEU A 235 -5.64 -11.84 18.95
C LEU A 235 -4.28 -11.57 19.58
N LYS A 236 -3.31 -12.49 19.43
CA LYS A 236 -1.93 -12.25 19.88
C LYS A 236 -1.33 -11.03 19.19
N GLY A 237 -1.47 -10.92 17.86
CA GLY A 237 -1.01 -9.74 17.11
C GLY A 237 -1.69 -8.44 17.57
N LEU A 238 -2.99 -8.47 17.87
CA LEU A 238 -3.72 -7.32 18.41
C LEU A 238 -3.17 -6.85 19.75
N ARG A 239 -2.77 -7.77 20.65
CA ARG A 239 -2.12 -7.40 21.92
C ARG A 239 -0.81 -6.64 21.68
N ASP A 240 -0.01 -7.07 20.71
CA ASP A 240 1.25 -6.42 20.38
C ASP A 240 1.02 -5.03 19.73
N ILE A 241 0.03 -4.92 18.84
CA ILE A 241 -0.39 -3.62 18.29
C ILE A 241 -0.90 -2.68 19.38
N LYS A 242 -1.62 -3.19 20.39
CA LYS A 242 -2.07 -2.40 21.54
C LYS A 242 -0.88 -1.79 22.31
N LYS A 243 0.20 -2.52 22.52
CA LYS A 243 1.41 -1.99 23.19
C LYS A 243 1.97 -0.79 22.42
N ILE A 244 2.02 -0.87 21.08
CA ILE A 244 2.47 0.24 20.23
C ILE A 244 1.53 1.44 20.39
N ARG A 245 0.21 1.20 20.39
CA ARG A 245 -0.81 2.23 20.60
C ARG A 245 -0.68 2.92 21.96
N ASP A 246 -0.40 2.15 23.02
CA ASP A 246 -0.25 2.68 24.37
C ASP A 246 1.00 3.59 24.48
N ILE A 247 2.07 3.26 23.75
CA ILE A 247 3.31 4.08 23.67
C ILE A 247 3.10 5.33 22.81
N ASN A 248 2.48 5.17 21.63
CA ASN A 248 2.22 6.25 20.69
C ASN A 248 0.75 6.25 20.23
N PRO A 249 -0.14 6.96 20.95
CA PRO A 249 -1.55 7.09 20.60
C PRO A 249 -1.83 7.85 19.31
N ASN A 250 -0.82 8.38 18.61
CA ASN A 250 -0.99 9.06 17.34
C ASN A 250 -0.22 8.39 16.20
N SER A 251 0.25 7.14 16.40
CA SER A 251 0.92 6.38 15.35
C SER A 251 0.01 6.21 14.15
N ILE A 252 0.41 6.80 13.02
CA ILE A 252 -0.33 6.69 11.77
C ILE A 252 -0.31 5.27 11.22
N LEU A 253 0.72 4.48 11.53
CA LEU A 253 0.80 3.08 11.13
C LEU A 253 -0.30 2.24 11.79
N VAL A 254 -0.56 2.46 13.08
CA VAL A 254 -1.67 1.78 13.80
C VAL A 254 -3.03 2.22 13.23
N ILE A 255 -3.20 3.52 12.98
CA ILE A 255 -4.45 4.04 12.40
C ILE A 255 -4.68 3.44 11.01
N SER A 256 -3.67 3.41 10.15
CA SER A 256 -3.73 2.82 8.80
C SER A 256 -4.08 1.33 8.83
N PHE A 257 -3.53 0.58 9.81
CA PHE A 257 -3.89 -0.82 10.02
C PHE A 257 -5.39 -0.97 10.34
N PHE A 258 -5.94 -0.18 11.26
CA PHE A 258 -7.37 -0.27 11.60
C PHE A 258 -8.28 0.25 10.47
N ASP A 259 -7.84 1.26 9.70
CA ASP A 259 -8.54 1.73 8.49
C ASP A 259 -8.68 0.59 7.47
N ALA A 260 -7.74 -0.35 7.40
CA ALA A 260 -7.82 -1.54 6.54
C ALA A 260 -8.55 -2.72 7.20
N LYS A 261 -8.29 -2.97 8.48
CA LYS A 261 -8.62 -4.23 9.16
C LYS A 261 -9.84 -4.19 10.07
N GLY A 262 -10.32 -3.02 10.50
CA GLY A 262 -11.37 -2.91 11.50
C GLY A 262 -12.60 -3.76 11.16
N LYS A 263 -13.13 -3.64 9.93
CA LYS A 263 -14.30 -4.43 9.50
C LYS A 263 -14.03 -5.94 9.43
N GLU A 264 -12.85 -6.33 8.98
CA GLU A 264 -12.41 -7.74 8.88
C GLU A 264 -12.28 -8.35 10.28
N LEU A 265 -11.63 -7.64 11.20
CA LEU A 265 -11.54 -7.99 12.62
C LEU A 265 -12.92 -8.19 13.25
N ALA A 266 -13.84 -7.25 12.99
CA ALA A 266 -15.20 -7.35 13.50
C ALA A 266 -15.93 -8.62 13.03
N ASN A 267 -15.69 -9.05 11.78
CA ASN A 267 -16.23 -10.30 11.24
C ASN A 267 -15.53 -11.54 11.80
N ILE A 268 -14.19 -11.50 11.93
CA ILE A 268 -13.41 -12.62 12.45
C ILE A 268 -13.84 -12.99 13.87
N PHE A 269 -14.07 -11.97 14.71
CA PHE A 269 -14.44 -12.13 16.11
C PHE A 269 -15.96 -12.09 16.37
N SER A 270 -16.82 -12.04 15.34
CA SER A 270 -18.28 -12.22 15.57
C SER A 270 -18.67 -13.66 15.90
N SER A 271 -17.75 -14.61 15.74
CA SER A 271 -17.95 -16.03 16.05
C SER A 271 -16.76 -16.60 16.84
N GLY A 272 -16.94 -17.78 17.41
CA GLY A 272 -15.91 -18.48 18.18
C GLY A 272 -16.06 -18.31 19.70
N ASN A 273 -15.00 -18.69 20.43
CA ASN A 273 -14.98 -18.69 21.88
C ASN A 273 -15.25 -17.30 22.50
N ILE A 274 -16.15 -17.23 23.49
CA ILE A 274 -16.62 -15.96 24.07
C ILE A 274 -15.52 -15.18 24.80
N GLN A 275 -14.56 -15.86 25.44
CA GLN A 275 -13.44 -15.20 26.12
C GLN A 275 -12.52 -14.50 25.10
N VAL A 276 -12.18 -15.19 24.01
CA VAL A 276 -11.38 -14.62 22.91
C VAL A 276 -12.08 -13.41 22.27
N ARG A 277 -13.40 -13.53 22.03
CA ARG A 277 -14.20 -12.45 21.45
C ARG A 277 -14.25 -11.20 22.33
N ARG A 278 -14.48 -11.38 23.64
CA ARG A 278 -14.51 -10.25 24.59
C ARG A 278 -13.17 -9.53 24.66
N GLU A 279 -12.08 -10.28 24.75
CA GLU A 279 -10.75 -9.67 24.79
C GLU A 279 -10.42 -8.93 23.48
N ALA A 280 -10.76 -9.51 22.33
CA ALA A 280 -10.59 -8.84 21.04
C ALA A 280 -11.38 -7.53 20.98
N TYR A 281 -12.64 -7.55 21.42
CA TYR A 281 -13.49 -6.35 21.47
C TYR A 281 -12.88 -5.25 22.34
N ASP A 282 -12.41 -5.60 23.55
CA ASP A 282 -11.81 -4.64 24.48
C ASP A 282 -10.54 -4.01 23.89
N ILE A 283 -9.68 -4.80 23.23
CA ILE A 283 -8.48 -4.30 22.57
C ILE A 283 -8.83 -3.41 21.37
N ILE A 284 -9.70 -3.88 20.49
CA ILE A 284 -10.09 -3.19 19.25
C ILE A 284 -10.72 -1.83 19.58
N THR A 285 -11.64 -1.79 20.56
CA THR A 285 -12.32 -0.54 20.94
C THR A 285 -11.43 0.42 21.73
N ALA A 286 -10.40 -0.09 22.42
CA ALA A 286 -9.37 0.76 23.03
C ALA A 286 -8.47 1.42 21.98
N ILE A 287 -8.15 0.72 20.89
CA ILE A 287 -7.28 1.27 19.83
C ILE A 287 -8.07 2.19 18.88
N ASP A 288 -9.27 1.78 18.47
CA ASP A 288 -10.13 2.47 17.51
C ASP A 288 -11.52 2.80 18.08
N PRO A 289 -11.61 3.72 19.05
CA PRO A 289 -12.85 4.04 19.73
C PRO A 289 -13.91 4.68 18.82
N SER A 290 -13.48 5.37 17.75
CA SER A 290 -14.38 6.08 16.82
C SER A 290 -15.29 5.14 16.03
N ASN A 291 -14.88 3.88 15.84
CA ASN A 291 -15.66 2.88 15.09
C ASN A 291 -16.35 1.85 16.01
N ARG A 292 -16.48 2.13 17.31
CA ARG A 292 -17.03 1.20 18.31
C ARG A 292 -18.34 0.53 17.89
N SER A 293 -19.27 1.26 17.30
CA SER A 293 -20.55 0.72 16.82
C SER A 293 -20.39 -0.41 15.79
N SER A 294 -19.34 -0.36 14.96
CA SER A 294 -19.04 -1.42 13.99
C SER A 294 -18.53 -2.71 14.65
N TYR A 295 -18.07 -2.61 15.90
CA TYR A 295 -17.48 -3.71 16.67
C TYR A 295 -18.48 -4.39 17.62
N GLU A 296 -19.65 -3.79 17.88
CA GLU A 296 -20.64 -4.34 18.82
C GLU A 296 -21.10 -5.76 18.46
N LYS A 297 -21.15 -6.10 17.16
CA LYS A 297 -21.47 -7.46 16.69
C LYS A 297 -20.51 -8.53 17.23
N ILE A 298 -19.30 -8.16 17.66
CA ILE A 298 -18.36 -9.10 18.31
C ILE A 298 -18.96 -9.67 19.61
N LEU A 299 -19.87 -8.94 20.27
CA LEU A 299 -20.52 -9.35 21.51
C LEU A 299 -21.93 -9.92 21.33
N GLN A 300 -22.50 -9.82 20.12
CA GLN A 300 -23.83 -10.33 19.82
C GLN A 300 -23.78 -11.84 19.59
N ASN A 301 -24.75 -12.58 20.11
CA ASN A 301 -24.86 -14.03 19.92
C ASN A 301 -25.53 -14.35 18.59
#